data_AF-A0A7R9VNE5-F1
#
_entry.id   AF-A0A7R9VNE5-F1
#
_cell.length_a   1.000
_cell.length_b   1.000
_cell.length_c   1.000
_cell.angle_alpha   90.00
_cell.angle_beta   90.00
_cell.angle_gamma   90.00
#
_symmetry.space_group_name_H-M   'P 1'
#
loop_
_entity.id
_entity.type
_entity.pdbx_description
1 polymer ?
#
loop_
_entity_poly.entity_id
_entity_poly.type
_entity_poly.pdbx_seq_one_letter_code
_entity_poly.pdbx_strand_id
1 'polypeptide(L)'
;ADNGREEHVWSDLQSAKDIMRRAMPNGLTPLTSHIHAIREEIKAMEPQLVRDGQKAAVILATDGLPTGDSGREEASEQFVRALRSLEGLPVWIVIRLCTDEDDIIEYYDGLDQQLELSLDLLDDHCGEAKEVHEFNPWLNYALPIHRIRELGFHDRVFDLIDERALTKSEIRRFCLILFGESKFDGVPDPSVDWPGFLNDVERMIQEETLVWDPLKKLPLPWIDTKK
;
A
#
# COMPACT_ATOMS: atom_id res chain seq x y z
N ALA A 1 -11.09 -4.10 -29.90
CA ALA A 1 -9.70 -4.58 -29.97
C ALA A 1 -9.26 -4.81 -28.53
N ASP A 2 -9.55 -5.99 -27.99
CA ASP A 2 -9.36 -6.31 -26.56
C ASP A 2 -8.81 -7.75 -26.34
N ASN A 3 -8.85 -8.61 -27.37
CA ASN A 3 -8.34 -9.98 -27.32
C ASN A 3 -6.89 -10.12 -26.86
N GLY A 4 -6.03 -9.12 -27.12
CA GLY A 4 -4.61 -9.19 -26.73
C GLY A 4 -4.39 -9.07 -25.21
N ARG A 5 -5.23 -8.29 -24.50
CA ARG A 5 -5.10 -8.15 -23.04
C ARG A 5 -5.59 -9.38 -22.30
N GLU A 6 -6.69 -9.98 -22.75
CA GLU A 6 -7.24 -11.19 -22.13
C GLU A 6 -6.30 -12.41 -22.26
N GLU A 7 -5.60 -12.55 -23.41
CA GLU A 7 -4.62 -13.63 -23.62
C GLU A 7 -3.41 -13.51 -22.68
N HIS A 8 -2.91 -12.29 -22.44
CA HIS A 8 -1.82 -12.05 -21.49
C HIS A 8 -2.22 -12.38 -20.05
N VAL A 9 -3.41 -11.95 -19.62
CA VAL A 9 -3.92 -12.24 -18.27
C VAL A 9 -4.06 -13.74 -18.03
N TRP A 10 -4.53 -14.48 -19.02
CA TRP A 10 -4.70 -15.93 -18.90
C TRP A 10 -3.36 -16.68 -18.85
N SER A 11 -2.39 -16.23 -19.66
CA SER A 11 -1.01 -16.75 -19.63
C SER A 11 -0.36 -16.52 -18.27
N ASP A 12 -0.42 -15.30 -17.74
CA ASP A 12 0.18 -14.95 -16.45
C ASP A 12 -0.48 -15.72 -15.30
N LEU A 13 -1.81 -15.87 -15.33
CA LEU A 13 -2.54 -16.68 -14.34
C LEU A 13 -2.10 -18.15 -14.38
N GLN A 14 -1.90 -18.70 -15.57
CA GLN A 14 -1.45 -20.08 -15.72
C GLN A 14 -0.01 -20.25 -15.21
N SER A 15 0.88 -19.32 -15.55
CA SER A 15 2.25 -19.28 -15.01
C SER A 15 2.27 -19.18 -13.49
N ALA A 16 1.45 -18.29 -12.90
CA ALA A 16 1.35 -18.14 -11.45
C ALA A 16 0.86 -19.45 -10.78
N LYS A 17 -0.17 -20.10 -11.34
CA LYS A 17 -0.67 -21.39 -10.84
C LYS A 17 0.39 -22.48 -10.92
N ASP A 18 1.15 -22.52 -12.01
CA ASP A 18 2.20 -23.53 -12.18
C ASP A 18 3.38 -23.30 -11.25
N ILE A 19 3.74 -22.05 -10.97
CA ILE A 19 4.73 -21.69 -9.94
C ILE A 19 4.23 -22.12 -8.56
N MET A 20 3.00 -21.74 -8.17
CA MET A 20 2.41 -22.10 -6.88
C MET A 20 2.35 -23.61 -6.64
N ARG A 21 2.08 -24.40 -7.69
CA ARG A 21 2.06 -25.87 -7.60
C ARG A 21 3.44 -26.50 -7.44
N ARG A 22 4.49 -25.82 -7.90
CA ARG A 22 5.87 -26.33 -7.89
C ARG A 22 6.69 -25.78 -6.73
N ALA A 23 6.30 -24.62 -6.20
CA ALA A 23 6.95 -24.01 -5.06
C ALA A 23 6.83 -24.94 -3.84
N MET A 24 7.96 -25.26 -3.24
CA MET A 24 8.02 -25.93 -1.95
C MET A 24 8.70 -24.99 -0.95
N PRO A 25 8.21 -24.90 0.31
CA PRO A 25 8.89 -24.16 1.35
C PRO A 25 10.28 -24.76 1.57
N ASN A 26 11.33 -24.01 1.26
CA ASN A 26 12.72 -24.46 1.39
C ASN A 26 13.42 -23.87 2.63
N GLY A 27 12.66 -23.24 3.54
CA GLY A 27 13.10 -22.81 4.86
C GLY A 27 14.00 -21.57 4.92
N LEU A 28 14.31 -20.95 3.78
CA LEU A 28 15.08 -19.70 3.70
C LEU A 28 14.26 -18.61 3.01
N THR A 29 14.56 -17.36 3.37
CA THR A 29 13.93 -16.13 2.89
C THR A 29 15.02 -15.21 2.32
N PRO A 30 15.54 -15.50 1.09
CA PRO A 30 16.73 -14.85 0.54
C PRO A 30 16.43 -13.45 -0.04
N LEU A 31 15.75 -12.59 0.72
CA LEU A 31 15.25 -11.28 0.29
C LEU A 31 16.38 -10.40 -0.28
N THR A 32 17.56 -10.40 0.33
CA THR A 32 18.73 -9.62 -0.11
C THR A 32 19.06 -9.83 -1.59
N SER A 33 19.10 -11.10 -2.03
CA SER A 33 19.46 -11.43 -3.41
C SER A 33 18.41 -10.94 -4.42
N HIS A 34 17.13 -11.01 -4.03
CA HIS A 34 16.02 -10.51 -4.84
C HIS A 34 16.03 -8.99 -4.95
N ILE A 35 16.32 -8.28 -3.85
CA ILE A 35 16.45 -6.82 -3.88
C ILE A 35 17.57 -6.38 -4.83
N HIS A 36 18.71 -7.06 -4.83
CA HIS A 36 19.79 -6.74 -5.77
C HIS A 36 19.40 -6.98 -7.23
N ALA A 37 18.67 -8.06 -7.54
CA ALA A 37 18.18 -8.31 -8.89
C ALA A 37 17.19 -7.21 -9.33
N ILE A 38 16.20 -6.89 -8.48
CA ILE A 38 15.21 -5.84 -8.72
C ILE A 38 15.91 -4.49 -8.94
N ARG A 39 16.93 -4.18 -8.15
CA ARG A 39 17.71 -2.95 -8.30
C ARG A 39 18.31 -2.82 -9.69
N GLU A 40 18.94 -3.88 -10.21
CA GLU A 40 19.57 -3.82 -11.54
C GLU A 40 18.52 -3.62 -12.64
N GLU A 41 17.33 -4.23 -12.51
CA GLU A 41 16.21 -4.00 -13.43
C GLU A 41 15.71 -2.55 -13.36
N ILE A 42 15.46 -2.03 -12.15
CA ILE A 42 15.00 -0.64 -11.97
C ILE A 42 16.03 0.34 -12.51
N LYS A 43 17.32 0.11 -12.27
CA LYS A 43 18.40 0.97 -12.76
C LYS A 43 18.47 1.00 -14.28
N ALA A 44 18.14 -0.09 -14.95
CA ALA A 44 18.03 -0.11 -16.41
C ALA A 44 16.83 0.73 -16.92
N MET A 45 15.73 0.79 -16.14
CA MET A 45 14.52 1.55 -16.46
C MET A 45 14.54 3.00 -15.98
N GLU A 46 15.45 3.34 -15.06
CA GLU A 46 15.54 4.64 -14.36
C GLU A 46 15.44 5.85 -15.31
N PRO A 47 16.19 5.93 -16.43
CA PRO A 47 16.11 7.10 -17.30
C PRO A 47 14.71 7.33 -17.88
N GLN A 48 13.93 6.27 -18.12
CA GLN A 48 12.56 6.39 -18.61
C GLN A 48 11.61 6.80 -17.49
N LEU A 49 11.69 6.12 -16.33
CA LEU A 49 10.86 6.41 -15.16
C LEU A 49 10.99 7.88 -14.73
N VAL A 50 12.22 8.41 -14.66
CA VAL A 50 12.47 9.80 -14.30
C VAL A 50 11.89 10.76 -15.34
N ARG A 51 12.05 10.48 -16.63
CA ARG A 51 11.49 11.32 -17.71
C ARG A 51 9.96 11.40 -17.65
N ASP A 52 9.31 10.29 -17.32
CA ASP A 52 7.85 10.19 -17.29
C ASP A 52 7.25 10.61 -15.93
N GLY A 53 8.09 10.93 -14.93
CA GLY A 53 7.65 11.22 -13.56
C GLY A 53 7.03 10.02 -12.86
N GLN A 54 7.45 8.80 -13.24
CA GLN A 54 6.95 7.54 -12.72
C GLN A 54 7.93 6.92 -11.70
N LYS A 55 7.40 6.02 -10.88
CA LYS A 55 8.18 5.16 -9.99
C LYS A 55 7.83 3.70 -10.24
N ALA A 56 8.78 2.81 -9.98
CA ALA A 56 8.53 1.38 -9.90
C ALA A 56 7.98 1.03 -8.51
N ALA A 57 6.84 0.34 -8.45
CA ALA A 57 6.34 -0.25 -7.21
C ALA A 57 6.97 -1.63 -7.00
N VAL A 58 7.61 -1.83 -5.86
CA VAL A 58 8.23 -3.10 -5.46
C VAL A 58 7.48 -3.66 -4.27
N ILE A 59 6.72 -4.74 -4.49
CA ILE A 59 5.91 -5.38 -3.46
C ILE A 59 6.67 -6.58 -2.92
N LEU A 60 7.04 -6.52 -1.65
CA LEU A 60 7.73 -7.57 -0.90
C LEU A 60 6.75 -8.24 0.05
N ALA A 61 6.18 -9.37 -0.37
CA ALA A 61 5.35 -10.20 0.50
C ALA A 61 6.23 -11.20 1.26
N THR A 62 6.18 -11.17 2.59
CA THR A 62 7.02 -12.02 3.45
C THR A 62 6.30 -12.41 4.74
N ASP A 63 6.49 -13.66 5.17
CA ASP A 63 6.02 -14.21 6.44
C ASP A 63 7.17 -14.41 7.45
N GLY A 64 8.39 -14.02 7.07
CA GLY A 64 9.63 -14.37 7.77
C GLY A 64 10.65 -13.23 7.83
N LEU A 65 11.59 -13.37 8.76
CA LEU A 65 12.81 -12.54 8.78
C LEU A 65 13.74 -12.89 7.62
N PRO A 66 14.58 -11.94 7.15
CA PRO A 66 15.64 -12.23 6.19
C PRO A 66 16.55 -13.36 6.71
N THR A 67 16.79 -14.37 5.88
CA THR A 67 17.69 -15.49 6.23
C THR A 67 18.62 -15.82 5.08
N GLY A 68 19.80 -16.33 5.42
CA GLY A 68 20.84 -16.73 4.46
C GLY A 68 21.83 -17.70 5.10
N ASP A 69 22.80 -18.15 4.30
CA ASP A 69 23.78 -19.17 4.70
C ASP A 69 24.70 -18.73 5.85
N SER A 70 24.82 -17.42 6.08
CA SER A 70 25.69 -16.80 7.07
C SER A 70 25.03 -16.53 8.44
N GLY A 71 23.77 -16.94 8.63
CA GLY A 71 23.02 -16.76 9.87
C GLY A 71 22.10 -15.53 9.86
N ARG A 72 21.21 -15.43 10.86
CA ARG A 72 20.08 -14.49 10.88
C ARG A 72 20.51 -13.02 10.99
N GLU A 73 21.36 -12.68 11.95
CA GLU A 73 21.78 -11.28 12.17
C GLU A 73 22.48 -10.69 10.94
N GLU A 74 23.41 -11.46 10.34
CA GLU A 74 24.11 -11.01 9.14
C GLU A 74 23.17 -10.88 7.95
N ALA A 75 22.22 -11.81 7.79
CA ALA A 75 21.20 -11.72 6.73
C ALA A 75 20.32 -10.47 6.88
N SER A 76 19.93 -10.11 8.10
CA SER A 76 19.18 -8.88 8.39
C SER A 76 19.99 -7.64 8.04
N GLU A 77 21.26 -7.55 8.44
CA GLU A 77 22.11 -6.41 8.07
C GLU A 77 22.30 -6.29 6.55
N GLN A 78 22.52 -7.43 5.87
CA GLN A 78 22.66 -7.46 4.42
C GLN A 78 21.37 -7.01 3.72
N PHE A 79 20.21 -7.43 4.24
CA PHE A 79 18.91 -7.00 3.73
C PHE A 79 18.70 -5.49 3.86
N VAL A 80 19.00 -4.91 5.03
CA VAL A 80 18.96 -3.46 5.25
C VAL A 80 19.87 -2.72 4.27
N ARG A 81 21.10 -3.21 4.06
CA ARG A 81 22.02 -2.62 3.06
C ARG A 81 21.50 -2.75 1.64
N ALA A 82 20.82 -3.84 1.31
CA ALA A 82 20.21 -4.03 0.00
C ALA A 82 19.04 -3.05 -0.20
N LEU A 83 18.18 -2.85 0.79
CA LEU A 83 17.13 -1.82 0.75
C LEU A 83 17.74 -0.43 0.55
N ARG A 84 18.74 -0.04 1.36
CA ARG A 84 19.47 1.23 1.20
C ARG A 84 20.07 1.42 -0.19
N SER A 85 20.46 0.33 -0.86
CA SER A 85 21.01 0.42 -2.22
C SER A 85 19.99 0.87 -3.27
N LEU A 86 18.70 0.87 -2.95
CA LEU A 86 17.62 1.42 -3.76
C LEU A 86 17.41 2.92 -3.55
N GLU A 87 18.04 3.54 -2.53
CA GLU A 87 17.95 4.98 -2.28
C GLU A 87 18.40 5.76 -3.52
N GLY A 88 17.65 6.82 -3.85
CA GLY A 88 17.89 7.66 -5.02
C GLY A 88 17.31 7.13 -6.33
N LEU A 89 16.86 5.86 -6.39
CA LEU A 89 16.13 5.34 -7.55
C LEU A 89 14.63 5.75 -7.49
N PRO A 90 13.94 5.83 -8.64
CA PRO A 90 12.51 6.11 -8.70
C PRO A 90 11.70 4.86 -8.29
N VAL A 91 11.69 4.54 -7.00
CA VAL A 91 11.06 3.35 -6.44
C VAL A 91 10.10 3.70 -5.29
N TRP A 92 9.04 2.89 -5.15
CA TRP A 92 8.16 2.83 -4.00
C TRP A 92 8.15 1.39 -3.50
N ILE A 93 8.48 1.16 -2.24
CA ILE A 93 8.57 -0.19 -1.67
C ILE A 93 7.35 -0.42 -0.78
N VAL A 94 6.67 -1.55 -0.95
CA VAL A 94 5.63 -2.01 -0.03
C VAL A 94 6.07 -3.32 0.56
N ILE A 95 6.23 -3.38 1.88
CA ILE A 95 6.44 -4.62 2.60
C ILE A 95 5.08 -5.08 3.11
N ARG A 96 4.61 -6.21 2.57
CA ARG A 96 3.37 -6.85 3.01
C ARG A 96 3.71 -8.01 3.93
N LEU A 97 3.46 -7.83 5.22
CA LEU A 97 3.60 -8.87 6.20
C LEU A 97 2.46 -9.90 6.03
N CYS A 98 2.86 -11.17 6.02
CA CYS A 98 1.96 -12.30 5.83
C CYS A 98 2.00 -13.23 7.05
N THR A 99 2.22 -12.65 8.23
CA THR A 99 2.46 -13.36 9.49
C THR A 99 1.86 -12.57 10.65
N ASP A 100 1.40 -13.29 11.68
CA ASP A 100 0.94 -12.70 12.94
C ASP A 100 2.03 -12.83 14.05
N GLU A 101 3.28 -13.11 13.66
CA GLU A 101 4.41 -13.27 14.61
C GLU A 101 4.98 -11.91 15.04
N ASP A 102 4.76 -11.56 16.31
CA ASP A 102 5.15 -10.27 16.91
C ASP A 102 6.62 -9.88 16.66
N ASP A 103 7.57 -10.83 16.73
CA ASP A 103 8.99 -10.54 16.54
C ASP A 103 9.35 -10.18 15.09
N ILE A 104 8.55 -10.62 14.14
CA ILE A 104 8.69 -10.27 12.72
C ILE A 104 8.14 -8.87 12.49
N ILE A 105 6.94 -8.58 13.01
CA ILE A 105 6.30 -7.26 12.91
C ILE A 105 7.22 -6.19 13.52
N GLU A 106 7.67 -6.39 14.76
CA GLU A 106 8.57 -5.46 15.45
C GLU A 106 9.88 -5.21 14.68
N TYR A 107 10.41 -6.23 13.99
CA TYR A 107 11.60 -6.07 13.16
C TYR A 107 11.35 -5.13 11.97
N TYR A 108 10.26 -5.32 11.24
CA TYR A 108 9.95 -4.51 10.06
C TYR A 108 9.51 -3.09 10.44
N ASP A 109 8.77 -2.91 11.53
CA ASP A 109 8.45 -1.58 12.08
C ASP A 109 9.72 -0.79 12.41
N GLY A 110 10.74 -1.47 12.94
CA GLY A 110 12.04 -0.87 13.23
C GLY A 110 12.85 -0.48 12.00
N LEU A 111 12.53 -0.98 10.80
CA LEU A 111 13.23 -0.64 9.56
C LEU A 111 12.89 0.76 9.06
N ASP A 112 11.63 1.18 9.19
CA ASP A 112 11.17 2.48 8.73
C ASP A 112 11.95 3.62 9.41
N GLN A 113 12.20 3.48 10.71
CA GLN A 113 13.01 4.43 11.49
C GLN A 113 14.48 4.51 11.07
N GLN A 114 15.00 3.49 10.36
CA GLN A 114 16.41 3.36 9.99
C GLN A 114 16.70 3.74 8.53
N LEU A 115 15.67 3.96 7.73
CA LEU A 115 15.76 4.12 6.29
C LEU A 115 15.10 5.45 5.88
N GLU A 116 15.80 6.28 5.10
CA GLU A 116 15.19 7.46 4.47
C GLU A 116 14.48 7.08 3.15
N LEU A 117 13.94 5.86 3.08
CA LEU A 117 13.34 5.29 1.87
C LEU A 117 11.84 5.55 1.82
N SER A 118 11.31 5.61 0.60
CA SER A 118 9.87 5.58 0.35
C SER A 118 9.34 4.14 0.52
N LEU A 119 8.98 3.78 1.75
CA LEU A 119 8.55 2.45 2.18
C LEU A 119 7.17 2.52 2.86
N ASP A 120 6.25 1.63 2.48
CA ASP A 120 4.98 1.37 3.16
C ASP A 120 5.06 -0.02 3.81
N LEU A 121 4.76 -0.11 5.09
CA LEU A 121 4.67 -1.38 5.79
C LEU A 121 3.20 -1.67 6.04
N LEU A 122 2.72 -2.81 5.54
CA LEU A 122 1.33 -3.22 5.66
C LEU A 122 1.28 -4.61 6.26
N ASP A 123 0.51 -4.75 7.34
CA ASP A 123 0.22 -6.04 7.95
C ASP A 123 -1.23 -6.47 7.69
N ASP A 124 -1.98 -6.84 8.73
CA ASP A 124 -3.31 -7.39 8.59
C ASP A 124 -4.37 -6.31 8.37
N HIS A 125 -5.30 -6.54 7.43
CA HIS A 125 -6.36 -5.57 7.09
C HIS A 125 -7.17 -5.10 8.30
N CYS A 126 -7.41 -5.97 9.29
CA CYS A 126 -8.20 -5.60 10.47
C CYS A 126 -7.37 -4.82 11.50
N GLY A 127 -6.08 -5.12 11.67
CA GLY A 127 -5.13 -4.33 12.46
C GLY A 127 -5.04 -2.91 11.93
N GLU A 128 -4.70 -2.77 10.66
CA GLU A 128 -4.65 -1.50 9.92
C GLU A 128 -5.94 -0.67 10.07
N ALA A 129 -7.09 -1.33 9.94
CA ALA A 129 -8.37 -0.66 10.10
C ALA A 129 -8.56 -0.08 11.52
N LYS A 130 -8.02 -0.72 12.56
CA LYS A 130 -8.12 -0.21 13.94
C LYS A 130 -7.29 1.06 14.10
N GLU A 131 -6.07 1.07 13.57
CA GLU A 131 -5.17 2.22 13.63
C GLU A 131 -5.77 3.41 12.88
N VAL A 132 -6.25 3.18 11.66
CA VAL A 132 -6.98 4.20 10.90
C VAL A 132 -8.21 4.71 11.67
N HIS A 133 -8.94 3.81 12.35
CA HIS A 133 -10.11 4.22 13.14
C HIS A 133 -9.76 5.05 14.37
N GLU A 134 -8.60 4.81 14.99
CA GLU A 134 -8.12 5.57 16.14
C GLU A 134 -7.95 7.04 15.80
N PHE A 135 -7.39 7.33 14.63
CA PHE A 135 -7.10 8.71 14.20
C PHE A 135 -8.18 9.33 13.31
N ASN A 136 -8.84 8.54 12.47
CA ASN A 136 -9.81 8.97 11.48
C ASN A 136 -11.09 8.13 11.57
N PRO A 137 -11.86 8.22 12.68
CA PRO A 137 -13.03 7.35 12.93
C PRO A 137 -14.22 7.58 11.99
N TRP A 138 -14.15 8.63 11.17
CA TRP A 138 -15.06 8.97 10.08
C TRP A 138 -14.83 8.09 8.84
N LEU A 139 -13.65 7.48 8.68
CA LEU A 139 -13.28 6.65 7.54
C LEU A 139 -13.60 5.17 7.81
N ASN A 140 -14.27 4.52 6.87
CA ASN A 140 -14.34 3.06 6.80
C ASN A 140 -13.16 2.55 5.96
N TYR A 141 -12.13 2.02 6.62
CA TYR A 141 -10.97 1.41 5.97
C TYR A 141 -11.34 0.05 5.35
N ALA A 142 -12.04 0.09 4.22
CA ALA A 142 -12.52 -1.09 3.53
C ALA A 142 -11.41 -1.78 2.72
N LEU A 143 -11.63 -3.07 2.42
CA LEU A 143 -10.66 -3.92 1.74
C LEU A 143 -10.08 -3.32 0.44
N PRO A 144 -10.83 -2.60 -0.42
CA PRO A 144 -10.24 -2.02 -1.62
C PRO A 144 -9.12 -1.01 -1.34
N ILE A 145 -9.22 -0.20 -0.28
CA ILE A 145 -8.15 0.75 0.11
C ILE A 145 -6.89 -0.01 0.49
N HIS A 146 -7.04 -1.04 1.34
CA HIS A 146 -5.92 -1.86 1.76
C HIS A 146 -5.26 -2.56 0.55
N ARG A 147 -6.05 -3.10 -0.38
CA ARG A 147 -5.53 -3.76 -1.59
C ARG A 147 -4.80 -2.82 -2.55
N ILE A 148 -5.23 -1.56 -2.70
CA ILE A 148 -4.48 -0.63 -3.56
C ILE A 148 -3.13 -0.25 -2.93
N ARG A 149 -3.07 -0.08 -1.60
CA ARG A 149 -1.79 0.15 -0.88
C ARG A 149 -0.86 -1.05 -1.04
N GLU A 150 -1.35 -2.28 -0.83
CA GLU A 150 -0.59 -3.52 -1.04
C GLU A 150 -0.03 -3.64 -2.48
N LEU A 151 -0.72 -3.08 -3.47
CA LEU A 151 -0.30 -3.07 -4.88
C LEU A 151 0.65 -1.90 -5.23
N GLY A 152 1.06 -1.10 -4.25
CA GLY A 152 1.99 0.00 -4.42
C GLY A 152 1.36 1.29 -4.95
N PHE A 153 0.04 1.46 -4.83
CA PHE A 153 -0.55 2.78 -4.98
C PHE A 153 -0.11 3.65 -3.82
N HIS A 154 0.45 4.82 -4.13
CA HIS A 154 0.94 5.75 -3.14
C HIS A 154 0.37 7.15 -3.39
N ASP A 155 -0.23 7.71 -2.35
CA ASP A 155 -0.49 9.14 -2.19
C ASP A 155 -0.26 9.44 -0.71
N ARG A 156 0.38 10.58 -0.41
CA ARG A 156 0.72 10.98 0.95
C ARG A 156 -0.44 10.92 1.94
N VAL A 157 -1.69 11.08 1.49
CA VAL A 157 -2.83 10.95 2.41
C VAL A 157 -2.98 9.55 2.99
N PHE A 158 -2.60 8.50 2.26
CA PHE A 158 -2.66 7.11 2.74
C PHE A 158 -1.54 6.76 3.72
N ASP A 159 -0.41 7.47 3.69
CA ASP A 159 0.62 7.33 4.72
C ASP A 159 0.21 8.02 6.04
N LEU A 160 -0.80 8.89 6.01
CA LEU A 160 -1.17 9.73 7.17
C LEU A 160 -2.44 9.25 7.87
N ILE A 161 -3.22 8.35 7.27
CA ILE A 161 -4.56 7.96 7.77
C ILE A 161 -4.51 7.14 9.06
N ASP A 162 -3.42 6.40 9.27
CA ASP A 162 -3.09 5.55 10.41
C ASP A 162 -2.10 6.23 11.38
N GLU A 163 -1.46 7.33 11.00
CA GLU A 163 -0.57 8.09 11.89
C GLU A 163 -1.27 9.21 12.68
N ARG A 164 -2.22 9.92 12.06
CA ARG A 164 -2.89 11.07 12.68
C ARG A 164 -4.20 11.46 12.02
N ALA A 165 -4.97 12.31 12.72
CA ALA A 165 -6.14 12.93 12.12
C ALA A 165 -5.74 13.76 10.88
N LEU A 166 -6.44 13.56 9.77
CA LEU A 166 -6.23 14.33 8.56
C LEU A 166 -6.72 15.78 8.73
N THR A 167 -5.99 16.71 8.13
CA THR A 167 -6.42 18.10 7.98
C THR A 167 -7.53 18.21 6.95
N LYS A 168 -8.27 19.34 6.94
CA LYS A 168 -9.34 19.58 5.97
C LYS A 168 -8.88 19.45 4.51
N SER A 169 -7.69 19.94 4.19
CA SER A 169 -7.11 19.84 2.85
C SER A 169 -6.75 18.39 2.49
N GLU A 170 -6.28 17.61 3.45
CA GLU A 170 -5.98 16.18 3.26
C GLU A 170 -7.26 15.35 3.13
N ILE A 171 -8.30 15.64 3.91
CA ILE A 171 -9.63 15.03 3.74
C ILE A 171 -10.17 15.31 2.34
N ARG A 172 -10.02 16.55 1.84
CA ARG A 172 -10.39 16.90 0.46
C ARG A 172 -9.64 16.05 -0.55
N ARG A 173 -8.31 15.90 -0.39
CA ARG A 173 -7.47 15.10 -1.29
C ARG A 173 -7.85 13.62 -1.23
N PHE A 174 -8.13 13.09 -0.04
CA PHE A 174 -8.59 11.72 0.14
C PHE A 174 -9.92 11.48 -0.58
N CYS A 175 -10.91 12.36 -0.38
CA CYS A 175 -12.22 12.25 -1.05
C CYS A 175 -12.10 12.37 -2.57
N LEU A 176 -11.23 13.25 -3.07
CA LEU A 176 -10.93 13.37 -4.51
C LEU A 176 -10.42 12.04 -5.08
N ILE A 177 -9.52 11.34 -4.37
CA ILE A 177 -9.00 10.04 -4.83
C ILE A 177 -10.11 8.98 -4.78
N LEU A 178 -10.89 8.97 -3.69
CA LEU A 178 -11.95 7.98 -3.48
C LEU A 178 -13.08 8.06 -4.51
N PHE A 179 -13.58 9.27 -4.78
CA PHE A 179 -14.72 9.48 -5.70
C PHE A 179 -14.29 9.78 -7.14
N GLY A 180 -13.02 10.11 -7.36
CA GLY A 180 -12.44 10.44 -8.65
C GLY A 180 -12.69 11.89 -9.10
N GLU A 181 -11.80 12.40 -9.96
CA GLU A 181 -11.79 13.80 -10.40
C GLU A 181 -13.11 14.26 -11.02
N SER A 182 -13.78 13.39 -11.78
CA SER A 182 -15.04 13.72 -12.46
C SER A 182 -16.20 14.04 -11.51
N LYS A 183 -16.29 13.32 -10.37
CA LYS A 183 -17.32 13.57 -9.36
C LYS A 183 -16.95 14.75 -8.46
N PHE A 184 -15.67 15.06 -8.35
CA PHE A 184 -15.14 16.07 -7.44
C PHE A 184 -15.00 17.48 -8.05
N ASP A 185 -15.41 17.66 -9.30
CA ASP A 185 -15.45 18.98 -9.93
C ASP A 185 -16.48 19.90 -9.24
N GLY A 186 -16.10 21.15 -9.01
CA GLY A 186 -16.94 22.13 -8.32
C GLY A 186 -17.10 21.94 -6.80
N VAL A 187 -16.53 20.89 -6.19
CA VAL A 187 -16.60 20.66 -4.74
C VAL A 187 -15.87 21.80 -3.99
N PRO A 188 -16.54 22.49 -3.05
CA PRO A 188 -15.96 23.60 -2.30
C PRO A 188 -14.68 23.22 -1.55
N ASP A 189 -13.80 24.21 -1.34
CA ASP A 189 -12.67 24.04 -0.41
C ASP A 189 -13.22 23.96 1.03
N PRO A 190 -12.97 22.86 1.77
CA PRO A 190 -13.46 22.69 3.14
C PRO A 190 -12.91 23.72 4.14
N SER A 191 -11.82 24.40 3.80
CA SER A 191 -11.25 25.50 4.58
C SER A 191 -12.06 26.79 4.45
N VAL A 192 -12.82 26.93 3.35
CA VAL A 192 -13.66 28.10 3.06
C VAL A 192 -15.13 27.80 3.35
N ASP A 193 -15.64 26.65 2.88
CA ASP A 193 -17.04 26.24 3.01
C ASP A 193 -17.13 24.76 3.41
N TRP A 194 -17.00 24.51 4.72
CA TRP A 194 -17.14 23.17 5.29
C TRP A 194 -18.56 22.58 5.13
N PRO A 195 -19.65 23.32 5.38
CA PRO A 195 -21.00 22.79 5.15
C PRO A 195 -21.26 22.41 3.69
N GLY A 196 -20.84 23.25 2.74
CA GLY A 196 -20.97 22.94 1.31
C GLY A 196 -20.18 21.69 0.92
N PHE A 197 -18.93 21.58 1.38
CA PHE A 197 -18.12 20.38 1.20
C PHE A 197 -18.79 19.12 1.74
N LEU A 198 -19.31 19.15 2.97
CA LEU A 198 -19.99 18.00 3.59
C LEU A 198 -21.25 17.59 2.81
N ASN A 199 -22.05 18.56 2.35
CA ASN A 199 -23.25 18.27 1.56
C ASN A 199 -22.91 17.56 0.24
N ASP A 200 -21.83 17.98 -0.43
CA ASP A 200 -21.38 17.35 -1.67
C ASP A 200 -20.85 15.94 -1.41
N VAL A 201 -20.06 15.74 -0.35
CA VAL A 201 -19.56 14.42 0.05
C VAL A 201 -20.71 13.49 0.43
N GLU A 202 -21.70 13.98 1.19
CA GLU A 202 -22.89 13.19 1.57
C GLU A 202 -23.70 12.76 0.34
N ARG A 203 -23.86 13.64 -0.65
CA ARG A 203 -24.50 13.30 -1.93
C ARG A 203 -23.74 12.20 -2.66
N MET A 204 -22.40 12.28 -2.74
CA MET A 204 -21.59 11.25 -3.40
C MET A 204 -21.71 9.90 -2.70
N ILE A 205 -21.66 9.89 -1.37
CA ILE A 205 -21.81 8.68 -0.56
C ILE A 205 -23.16 7.98 -0.83
N GLN A 206 -24.24 8.74 -1.02
CA GLN A 206 -25.57 8.19 -1.31
C GLN A 206 -25.65 7.47 -2.66
N GLU A 207 -24.77 7.81 -3.61
CA GLU A 207 -24.67 7.15 -4.91
C GLU A 207 -23.78 5.89 -4.88
N GLU A 208 -22.93 5.76 -3.86
CA GLU A 208 -22.03 4.63 -3.70
C GLU A 208 -22.71 3.43 -3.01
N THR A 209 -22.25 2.23 -3.35
CA THR A 209 -22.67 1.02 -2.64
C THR A 209 -22.00 0.93 -1.28
N LEU A 210 -22.74 0.41 -0.29
CA LEU A 210 -22.14 0.09 1.02
C LEU A 210 -21.00 -0.91 0.87
N VAL A 211 -19.94 -0.71 1.64
CA VAL A 211 -18.74 -1.54 1.67
C VAL A 211 -18.53 -2.15 3.04
N TRP A 212 -17.97 -3.35 3.08
CA TRP A 212 -17.75 -4.07 4.32
C TRP A 212 -16.77 -3.33 5.24
N ASP A 213 -17.22 -3.01 6.45
CA ASP A 213 -16.36 -2.48 7.53
C ASP A 213 -15.78 -3.65 8.35
N PRO A 214 -14.45 -3.81 8.41
CA PRO A 214 -13.81 -4.92 9.10
C PRO A 214 -13.96 -4.88 10.63
N LEU A 215 -14.12 -3.68 11.21
CA LEU A 215 -14.24 -3.49 12.65
C LEU A 215 -15.67 -3.75 13.13
N LYS A 216 -16.66 -3.21 12.41
CA LYS A 216 -18.08 -3.35 12.75
C LYS A 216 -18.71 -4.63 12.18
N LYS A 217 -18.02 -5.30 11.24
CA LYS A 217 -18.45 -6.54 10.59
C LYS A 217 -19.83 -6.42 9.93
N LEU A 218 -20.05 -5.30 9.24
CA LEU A 218 -21.27 -5.05 8.48
C LEU A 218 -21.03 -4.04 7.34
N PRO A 219 -21.87 -4.03 6.28
CA PRO A 219 -21.75 -3.06 5.20
C PRO A 219 -22.09 -1.64 5.67
N LEU A 220 -21.18 -0.70 5.44
CA LEU A 220 -21.30 0.71 5.81
C LEU A 220 -20.87 1.63 4.65
N PRO A 221 -21.24 2.91 4.70
CA PRO A 221 -20.65 3.91 3.82
C PRO A 221 -19.13 3.96 3.92
N TRP A 222 -18.48 4.50 2.89
CA TRP A 222 -17.04 4.79 2.92
C TRP A 222 -16.66 5.84 3.96
N ILE A 223 -17.52 6.85 4.14
CA ILE A 223 -17.31 8.00 5.00
C ILE A 223 -18.56 8.20 5.87
N ASP A 224 -18.37 8.42 7.17
CA ASP A 224 -19.40 8.81 8.13
C ASP A 224 -19.31 10.32 8.38
N THR A 225 -20.14 11.10 7.69
CA THR A 225 -20.14 12.58 7.74
C THR A 225 -20.60 13.16 9.08
N LYS A 226 -21.02 12.32 10.03
CA LYS A 226 -21.48 12.74 11.36
C LYS A 226 -20.37 12.72 12.42
N LYS A 227 -19.22 12.16 12.09
CA LYS A 227 -18.03 12.09 12.94
C LYS A 227 -16.99 13.12 12.50
#